data_AF-A0A8S1NZ38-F1
#
_entry.id   AF-A0A8S1NZ38-F1
#
_cell.length_a   1.000
_cell.length_b   1.000
_cell.length_c   1.000
_cell.angle_alpha   90.00
_cell.angle_beta   90.00
_cell.angle_gamma   90.00
#
_symmetry.space_group_name_H-M   'P 1'
#
loop_
_entity.id
_entity.type
_entity.pdbx_description
1 polymer ?
#
loop_
_entity_poly.entity_id
_entity_poly.type
_entity_poly.pdbx_seq_one_letter_code
_entity_poly.pdbx_strand_id
1 'polypeptide(L)'
;MGCQIGKTNQIQIRSKYNNLIGIKFQEAIESSNPQLKYLQNKWNQFEIKDFTAALKFKQSDPTRFRKYLMNGALSSNRWPLWKVSLFVDNIFESGCYEALLKSSQNQFDSDIEKDLPRTLPGHQEFHKKSQALQNVLKAIAVYNNDYVTGMNQVAGFLLLVCGMEEEEAFWMLNYLNINPQFKFHQLYQTSDSQNQRNQFEFVEKLLNIFHKHFKNQMPQLYQHFEAQDITQYCYIWKWIFSLFLQTFPFEVVLYFFDFMIANNILAIISLSLALLKHFQSHLLKLDQYQIAQFITQLSECQDVFDKSKHSNHLCVEQIIIYASQFQEQLGFSRLEETLQ
;
A
#
# COMPACT_ATOMS: atom_id res chain seq x y z
N MET A 1 31.13 -7.53 3.93
CA MET A 1 31.28 -8.57 4.97
C MET A 1 29.95 -9.31 5.03
N GLY A 2 29.94 -10.57 4.57
CA GLY A 2 28.70 -11.32 4.39
C GLY A 2 28.08 -11.74 5.71
N CYS A 3 26.80 -11.42 5.90
CA CYS A 3 26.00 -12.00 6.96
C CYS A 3 25.92 -13.51 6.69
N GLN A 4 26.57 -14.33 7.52
CA GLN A 4 26.54 -15.78 7.37
C GLN A 4 25.14 -16.29 7.71
N ILE A 5 24.52 -16.96 6.73
CA ILE A 5 23.22 -17.63 6.83
C ILE A 5 23.33 -18.77 7.83
N GLY A 6 23.08 -18.47 9.10
CA GLY A 6 22.91 -19.44 10.17
C GLY A 6 21.52 -20.06 10.11
N LYS A 7 21.37 -21.16 9.34
CA LYS A 7 20.18 -22.02 9.43
C LYS A 7 20.15 -22.72 10.78
N THR A 8 19.52 -22.12 11.79
CA THR A 8 18.69 -22.78 12.83
C THR A 8 18.42 -21.79 13.94
N ASN A 9 17.17 -21.34 14.05
CA ASN A 9 16.43 -21.21 15.31
C ASN A 9 14.99 -20.82 14.94
N GLN A 10 14.01 -21.53 15.49
CA GLN A 10 12.62 -21.08 15.47
C GLN A 10 12.56 -19.77 16.25
N ILE A 11 12.49 -18.66 15.52
CA ILE A 11 12.36 -17.35 16.14
C ILE A 11 10.91 -17.22 16.58
N GLN A 12 10.68 -17.25 17.90
CA GLN A 12 9.48 -16.70 18.48
C GLN A 12 9.40 -15.25 18.02
N ILE A 13 8.50 -14.96 17.06
CA ILE A 13 8.11 -13.59 16.73
C ILE A 13 7.69 -12.96 18.06
N ARG A 14 8.52 -12.07 18.58
CA ARG A 14 8.29 -11.44 19.87
C ARG A 14 6.97 -10.68 19.75
N SER A 15 5.92 -11.16 20.40
CA SER A 15 4.69 -10.40 20.62
C SER A 15 4.90 -9.20 21.56
N LYS A 16 6.15 -8.82 21.85
CA LYS A 16 6.50 -7.83 22.87
C LYS A 16 6.14 -6.39 22.50
N TYR A 17 5.88 -6.10 21.23
CA TYR A 17 5.65 -4.74 20.77
C TYR A 17 4.15 -4.50 20.58
N ASN A 18 3.53 -3.92 21.61
CA ASN A 18 2.17 -3.41 21.54
C ASN A 18 2.18 -2.08 20.76
N ASN A 19 1.68 -2.11 19.52
CA ASN A 19 1.46 -0.94 18.66
C ASN A 19 0.32 -0.02 19.17
N LEU A 20 0.31 0.31 20.45
CA LEU A 20 -0.74 1.14 21.06
C LEU A 20 -0.74 2.56 20.49
N ILE A 21 0.42 3.09 20.09
CA ILE A 21 0.54 4.44 19.53
C ILE A 21 -0.08 4.52 18.14
N GLY A 22 0.23 3.57 17.25
CA GLY A 22 -0.32 3.55 15.90
C GLY A 22 -1.81 3.25 15.91
N ILE A 23 -2.26 2.38 16.83
CA ILE A 23 -3.69 2.14 17.08
C ILE A 23 -4.38 3.45 17.49
N LYS A 24 -3.87 4.16 18.52
CA LYS A 24 -4.48 5.43 18.96
C LYS A 24 -4.49 6.51 17.88
N PHE A 25 -3.44 6.57 17.05
CA PHE A 25 -3.38 7.50 15.92
C PHE A 25 -4.50 7.20 14.91
N GLN A 26 -4.65 5.94 14.52
CA GLN A 26 -5.71 5.54 13.60
C GLN A 26 -7.10 5.65 14.26
N GLU A 27 -7.25 5.34 15.54
CA GLU A 27 -8.51 5.54 16.28
C GLU A 27 -8.89 7.02 16.40
N ALA A 28 -7.92 7.93 16.54
CA ALA A 28 -8.19 9.36 16.51
C ALA A 28 -8.76 9.77 15.15
N ILE A 29 -8.13 9.30 14.08
CA ILE A 29 -8.63 9.45 12.71
C ILE A 29 -10.04 8.85 12.56
N GLU A 30 -10.29 7.64 13.06
CA GLU A 30 -11.61 6.99 13.05
C GLU A 30 -12.66 7.77 13.82
N SER A 31 -12.30 8.27 15.00
CA SER A 31 -13.20 9.04 15.87
C SER A 31 -13.60 10.37 15.24
N SER A 32 -12.72 10.94 14.41
CA SER A 32 -13.00 12.17 13.65
C SER A 32 -13.98 11.96 12.49
N ASN A 33 -14.23 10.70 12.09
CA ASN A 33 -15.13 10.36 10.99
C ASN A 33 -16.20 9.32 11.42
N PRO A 34 -17.42 9.76 11.78
CA PRO A 34 -18.48 8.87 12.25
C PRO A 34 -18.89 7.76 11.27
N GLN A 35 -18.77 8.02 9.96
CA GLN A 35 -19.09 7.03 8.92
C GLN A 35 -18.03 5.94 8.82
N LEU A 36 -16.75 6.31 8.93
CA LEU A 36 -15.64 5.36 9.03
C LEU A 36 -15.85 4.41 10.20
N LYS A 37 -16.15 4.96 11.38
CA LYS A 37 -16.46 4.18 12.60
C LYS A 37 -17.67 3.26 12.42
N TYR A 38 -18.73 3.73 11.77
CA TYR A 38 -19.91 2.91 11.48
C TYR A 38 -19.59 1.73 10.56
N LEU A 39 -18.87 1.98 9.45
CA LEU A 39 -18.48 0.94 8.52
C LEU A 39 -17.63 -0.10 9.24
N GLN A 40 -16.61 0.34 9.96
CA GLN A 40 -15.80 -0.55 10.78
C GLN A 40 -16.66 -1.39 11.73
N ASN A 41 -17.56 -0.81 12.52
CA ASN A 41 -18.42 -1.59 13.42
C ASN A 41 -19.29 -2.62 12.68
N LYS A 42 -19.78 -2.29 11.48
CA LYS A 42 -20.58 -3.22 10.65
C LYS A 42 -19.77 -4.45 10.23
N TRP A 43 -18.50 -4.29 9.87
CA TRP A 43 -17.66 -5.38 9.37
C TRP A 43 -16.91 -6.13 10.49
N ASN A 44 -16.86 -5.57 11.71
CA ASN A 44 -15.98 -6.03 12.78
C ASN A 44 -16.74 -6.67 13.95
N GLN A 45 -16.65 -8.00 14.09
CA GLN A 45 -17.36 -8.79 15.11
C GLN A 45 -16.44 -9.41 16.18
N PHE A 46 -15.12 -9.21 16.12
CA PHE A 46 -14.17 -9.80 17.06
C PHE A 46 -12.85 -9.03 17.13
N GLU A 47 -12.18 -9.09 18.28
CA GLU A 47 -10.90 -8.44 18.56
C GLU A 47 -9.75 -9.43 18.30
N ILE A 48 -8.72 -8.99 17.57
CA ILE A 48 -7.52 -9.77 17.28
C ILE A 48 -6.35 -9.12 17.98
N LYS A 49 -6.00 -9.66 19.16
CA LYS A 49 -5.09 -9.00 20.09
C LYS A 49 -3.61 -9.09 19.70
N ASP A 50 -3.22 -10.13 18.96
CA ASP A 50 -1.82 -10.39 18.63
C ASP A 50 -1.65 -11.22 17.35
N PHE A 51 -0.39 -11.42 16.96
CA PHE A 51 0.01 -12.24 15.82
C PHE A 51 -0.51 -13.68 15.93
N THR A 52 -0.48 -14.29 17.12
CA THR A 52 -0.90 -15.68 17.31
C THR A 52 -2.41 -15.84 17.09
N ALA A 53 -3.22 -14.89 17.56
CA ALA A 53 -4.65 -14.84 17.31
C ALA A 53 -4.95 -14.64 15.82
N ALA A 54 -4.24 -13.72 15.16
CA ALA A 54 -4.37 -13.50 13.72
C ALA A 54 -4.01 -14.76 12.92
N LEU A 55 -2.95 -15.46 13.32
CA LEU A 55 -2.49 -16.69 12.66
C LEU A 55 -3.51 -17.81 12.82
N LYS A 56 -4.01 -18.01 14.04
CA LYS A 56 -5.08 -18.98 14.30
C LYS A 56 -6.32 -18.68 13.47
N PHE A 57 -6.72 -17.41 13.37
CA PHE A 57 -7.86 -17.01 12.56
C PHE A 57 -7.64 -17.34 11.06
N LYS A 58 -6.48 -16.96 10.50
CA LYS A 58 -6.11 -17.31 9.12
C LYS A 58 -6.12 -18.81 8.87
N GLN A 59 -5.60 -19.60 9.80
CA GLN A 59 -5.54 -21.06 9.69
C GLN A 59 -6.92 -21.71 9.81
N SER A 60 -7.78 -21.21 10.71
CA SER A 60 -9.11 -21.77 10.93
C SER A 60 -10.09 -21.46 9.80
N ASP A 61 -10.01 -20.26 9.23
CA ASP A 61 -10.92 -19.79 8.18
C ASP A 61 -10.22 -18.80 7.24
N PRO A 62 -9.39 -19.28 6.30
CA PRO A 62 -8.64 -18.44 5.38
C PRO A 62 -9.55 -17.53 4.54
N THR A 63 -10.73 -18.01 4.15
CA THR A 63 -11.68 -17.26 3.33
C THR A 63 -12.29 -16.10 4.11
N ARG A 64 -12.73 -16.34 5.35
CA ARG A 64 -13.22 -15.26 6.21
C ARG A 64 -12.11 -14.30 6.62
N PHE A 65 -10.91 -14.79 6.89
CA PHE A 65 -9.74 -13.95 7.15
C PHE A 65 -9.49 -12.98 5.99
N ARG A 66 -9.40 -13.50 4.76
CA ARG A 66 -9.18 -12.69 3.57
C ARG A 66 -10.32 -11.68 3.37
N LYS A 67 -11.57 -12.11 3.49
CA LYS A 67 -12.74 -11.23 3.36
C LYS A 67 -12.75 -10.15 4.44
N TYR A 68 -12.41 -10.48 5.68
CA TYR A 68 -12.33 -9.53 6.78
C TYR A 68 -11.31 -8.43 6.46
N LEU A 69 -10.11 -8.81 6.04
CA LEU A 69 -9.07 -7.85 5.68
C LEU A 69 -9.46 -7.02 4.44
N MET A 70 -10.00 -7.63 3.38
CA MET A 70 -10.43 -6.90 2.17
C MET A 70 -11.47 -5.80 2.44
N ASN A 71 -12.33 -5.97 3.45
CA ASN A 71 -13.38 -5.00 3.78
C ASN A 71 -12.90 -3.87 4.72
N GLY A 72 -11.62 -3.86 5.09
CA GLY A 72 -11.01 -2.89 5.99
C GLY A 72 -11.03 -3.33 7.45
N ALA A 73 -9.85 -3.61 7.98
CA ALA A 73 -9.69 -4.08 9.36
C ALA A 73 -9.92 -2.95 10.38
N LEU A 74 -10.26 -3.29 11.63
CA LEU A 74 -10.13 -2.32 12.73
C LEU A 74 -8.66 -1.93 12.91
N SER A 75 -8.42 -0.70 13.35
CA SER A 75 -7.07 -0.25 13.72
C SER A 75 -6.39 -1.16 14.73
N SER A 76 -7.13 -1.65 15.74
CA SER A 76 -6.62 -2.60 16.73
C SER A 76 -6.18 -3.94 16.12
N ASN A 77 -6.81 -4.37 15.03
CA ASN A 77 -6.62 -5.69 14.43
C ASN A 77 -5.69 -5.64 13.20
N ARG A 78 -5.53 -4.48 12.57
CA ARG A 78 -4.85 -4.30 11.27
C ARG A 78 -3.44 -4.84 11.27
N TRP A 79 -2.62 -4.40 12.22
CA TRP A 79 -1.20 -4.74 12.23
C TRP A 79 -0.94 -6.25 12.40
N PRO A 80 -1.56 -6.96 13.36
CA PRO A 80 -1.47 -8.43 13.43
C PRO A 80 -1.90 -9.15 12.15
N LEU A 81 -2.97 -8.69 11.50
CA LEU A 81 -3.47 -9.28 10.25
C LEU A 81 -2.48 -9.09 9.11
N TRP A 82 -1.92 -7.89 8.94
CA TRP A 82 -0.91 -7.62 7.92
C TRP A 82 0.32 -8.51 8.09
N LYS A 83 0.83 -8.62 9.31
CA LYS A 83 1.97 -9.48 9.62
C LYS A 83 1.70 -10.93 9.21
N VAL A 84 0.56 -11.50 9.60
CA VAL A 84 0.21 -12.89 9.26
C VAL A 84 -0.04 -13.10 7.76
N SER A 85 -0.46 -12.06 7.04
CA SER A 85 -0.60 -12.09 5.58
C SER A 85 0.75 -12.14 4.87
N LEU A 86 1.75 -11.40 5.37
CA LEU A 86 3.03 -11.20 4.71
C LEU A 86 4.15 -12.14 5.19
N PHE A 87 4.12 -12.57 6.46
CA PHE A 87 5.20 -13.30 7.12
C PHE A 87 5.04 -14.81 6.95
N VAL A 88 5.12 -15.30 5.70
CA VAL A 88 4.96 -16.72 5.40
C VAL A 88 6.24 -17.53 5.70
N ASP A 89 7.42 -16.90 5.66
CA ASP A 89 8.71 -17.63 5.60
C ASP A 89 9.78 -17.23 6.64
N ASN A 90 9.41 -16.63 7.78
CA ASN A 90 10.31 -16.38 8.93
C ASN A 90 11.63 -15.62 8.61
N ILE A 91 11.61 -14.64 7.71
CA ILE A 91 12.80 -13.82 7.36
C ILE A 91 13.22 -12.84 8.48
N PHE A 92 12.53 -12.83 9.63
CA PHE A 92 12.91 -11.97 10.75
C PHE A 92 14.20 -12.48 11.39
N GLU A 93 15.24 -11.65 11.42
CA GLU A 93 16.51 -11.95 12.06
C GLU A 93 16.72 -11.02 13.26
N SER A 94 16.63 -11.56 14.48
CA SER A 94 16.81 -10.78 15.71
C SER A 94 18.18 -10.10 15.75
N GLY A 95 18.23 -8.80 16.03
CA GLY A 95 19.48 -8.04 16.11
C GLY A 95 19.99 -7.54 14.75
N CYS A 96 19.36 -7.94 13.64
CA CYS A 96 19.76 -7.54 12.30
C CYS A 96 19.54 -6.04 12.08
N TYR A 97 18.39 -5.50 12.49
CA TYR A 97 18.08 -4.08 12.36
C TYR A 97 19.13 -3.20 13.07
N GLU A 98 19.46 -3.51 14.32
CA GLU A 98 20.46 -2.78 15.09
C GLU A 98 21.88 -2.94 14.52
N ALA A 99 22.20 -4.07 13.90
CA ALA A 99 23.46 -4.28 13.21
C ALA A 99 23.54 -3.42 11.92
N LEU A 100 22.45 -3.33 11.15
CA LEU A 100 22.36 -2.52 9.94
C LEU A 100 22.57 -1.03 10.25
N LEU A 101 21.98 -0.52 11.34
CA LEU A 101 22.15 0.88 11.76
C LEU A 101 23.58 1.23 12.18
N LYS A 102 24.39 0.23 12.59
CA LYS A 102 25.81 0.42 12.93
C LYS A 102 26.73 0.37 11.70
N SER A 103 26.20 0.00 10.53
CA SER A 103 26.97 -0.01 9.28
C SER A 103 27.41 1.41 8.93
N SER A 104 28.72 1.61 8.74
CA SER A 104 29.30 2.92 8.45
C SER A 104 29.27 3.30 6.96
N GLN A 105 28.78 2.43 6.08
CA GLN A 105 28.75 2.65 4.64
C GLN A 105 27.31 2.56 4.13
N ASN A 106 26.71 3.71 3.83
CA ASN A 106 25.47 3.81 3.08
C ASN A 106 25.64 4.81 1.93
N GLN A 107 25.75 4.31 0.70
CA GLN A 107 25.89 5.16 -0.50
C GLN A 107 24.62 5.97 -0.81
N PHE A 108 23.49 5.63 -0.18
CA PHE A 108 22.18 6.24 -0.43
C PHE A 108 21.84 7.36 0.56
N ASP A 109 22.73 7.70 1.49
CA ASP A 109 22.46 8.69 2.56
C ASP A 109 22.02 10.05 2.01
N SER A 110 22.68 10.56 0.96
CA SER A 110 22.32 11.83 0.30
C SER A 110 20.89 11.80 -0.26
N ASP A 111 20.48 10.70 -0.86
CA ASP A 111 19.15 10.61 -1.49
C ASP A 111 18.05 10.41 -0.44
N ILE A 112 18.34 9.67 0.63
CA ILE A 112 17.47 9.58 1.80
C ILE A 112 17.27 10.97 2.42
N GLU A 113 18.34 11.74 2.64
CA GLU A 113 18.28 13.08 3.25
C GLU A 113 17.42 14.06 2.46
N LYS A 114 17.48 14.02 1.12
CA LYS A 114 16.60 14.83 0.24
C LYS A 114 15.13 14.43 0.37
N ASP A 115 14.85 13.17 0.74
CA ASP A 115 13.51 12.60 0.75
C ASP A 115 12.81 12.78 2.09
N LEU A 116 13.55 12.85 3.19
CA LEU A 116 13.02 13.10 4.54
C LEU A 116 12.04 14.29 4.61
N PRO A 117 12.36 15.52 4.16
CA PRO A 117 11.46 16.67 4.32
C PRO A 117 10.20 16.59 3.45
N ARG A 118 10.21 15.80 2.37
CA ARG A 118 9.08 15.63 1.44
C ARG A 118 8.28 14.35 1.66
N THR A 119 8.59 13.59 2.71
CA THR A 119 7.86 12.36 3.07
C THR A 119 6.63 12.69 3.90
N LEU A 120 5.44 12.31 3.43
CA LEU A 120 4.17 12.56 4.15
C LEU A 120 4.01 14.01 4.66
N PRO A 121 4.12 15.04 3.79
CA PRO A 121 4.19 16.45 4.21
C PRO A 121 2.96 16.94 4.99
N GLY A 122 1.81 16.27 4.85
CA GLY A 122 0.59 16.57 5.63
C GLY A 122 0.65 16.14 7.09
N HIS A 123 1.68 15.40 7.52
CA HIS A 123 1.79 14.83 8.87
C HIS A 123 2.90 15.54 9.67
N GLN A 124 2.64 16.74 10.17
CA GLN A 124 3.65 17.54 10.91
C GLN A 124 4.22 16.83 12.15
N GLU A 125 3.40 16.08 12.89
CA GLU A 125 3.84 15.30 14.05
C GLU A 125 4.78 14.13 13.66
N PHE A 126 4.67 13.62 12.43
CA PHE A 126 5.59 12.61 11.90
C PHE A 126 6.98 13.18 11.66
N HIS A 127 7.08 14.41 11.15
CA HIS A 127 8.37 15.07 10.92
C HIS A 127 9.17 15.34 12.21
N LYS A 128 8.51 15.47 13.37
CA LYS A 128 9.19 15.51 14.67
C LYS A 128 9.92 14.21 15.03
N LYS A 129 9.59 13.12 14.33
CA LYS A 129 10.20 11.80 14.46
C LYS A 129 10.92 11.37 13.17
N SER A 130 11.42 12.33 12.39
CA SER A 130 12.14 12.08 11.14
C SER A 130 13.34 11.12 11.29
N GLN A 131 13.92 11.03 12.49
CA GLN A 131 14.99 10.07 12.79
C GLN A 131 14.54 8.62 12.60
N ALA A 132 13.32 8.28 13.00
CA ALA A 132 12.78 6.93 12.84
C ALA A 132 12.65 6.54 11.37
N LEU A 133 12.16 7.48 10.54
CA LEU A 133 12.12 7.29 9.09
C LEU A 133 13.53 7.13 8.51
N GLN A 134 14.46 7.99 8.90
CA GLN A 134 15.84 7.92 8.42
C GLN A 134 16.47 6.56 8.77
N ASN A 135 16.31 6.09 10.01
CA ASN A 135 16.86 4.82 10.46
C ASN A 135 16.28 3.64 9.64
N VAL A 136 14.96 3.58 9.47
CA VAL A 136 14.30 2.54 8.66
C VAL A 136 14.80 2.56 7.21
N LEU A 137 14.91 3.74 6.60
CA LEU A 137 15.38 3.88 5.23
C LEU A 137 16.85 3.49 5.07
N LYS A 138 17.72 3.91 6.00
CA LYS A 138 19.13 3.50 6.00
C LYS A 138 19.26 1.98 6.14
N ALA A 139 18.51 1.37 7.05
CA ALA A 139 18.54 -0.07 7.23
C ALA A 139 18.07 -0.82 5.97
N ILE A 140 16.98 -0.38 5.33
CA ILE A 140 16.51 -0.97 4.05
C ILE A 140 17.56 -0.80 2.95
N ALA A 141 18.13 0.39 2.83
CA ALA A 141 19.11 0.72 1.81
C ALA A 141 20.36 -0.16 1.92
N VAL A 142 20.84 -0.38 3.15
CA VAL A 142 21.99 -1.26 3.42
C VAL A 142 21.62 -2.74 3.22
N TYR A 143 20.45 -3.17 3.70
CA TYR A 143 20.02 -4.58 3.65
C TYR A 143 19.81 -5.05 2.21
N ASN A 144 19.14 -4.25 1.38
CA ASN A 144 18.86 -4.57 -0.01
C ASN A 144 19.96 -4.09 -0.97
N ASN A 145 20.94 -3.32 -0.48
CA ASN A 145 21.89 -2.57 -1.29
C ASN A 145 21.21 -1.73 -2.39
N ASP A 146 20.03 -1.18 -2.07
CA ASP A 146 19.19 -0.43 -2.99
C ASP A 146 18.28 0.53 -2.22
N TYR A 147 18.20 1.77 -2.67
CA TYR A 147 17.22 2.75 -2.24
C TYR A 147 16.76 3.57 -3.43
N VAL A 148 15.44 3.66 -3.58
CA VAL A 148 14.84 4.49 -4.62
C VAL A 148 13.81 5.42 -4.01
N THR A 149 13.84 6.67 -4.45
CA THR A 149 12.81 7.67 -4.16
C THR A 149 11.41 7.10 -4.42
N GLY A 150 10.57 7.17 -3.39
CA GLY A 150 9.26 6.53 -3.37
C GLY A 150 9.13 5.59 -2.17
N MET A 151 10.18 4.81 -1.87
CA MET A 151 10.20 3.91 -0.71
C MET A 151 10.03 4.65 0.62
N ASN A 152 10.49 5.91 0.70
CA ASN A 152 10.28 6.81 1.83
C ASN A 152 8.80 7.01 2.19
N GLN A 153 7.92 7.11 1.20
CA GLN A 153 6.49 7.28 1.47
C GLN A 153 5.89 6.02 2.09
N VAL A 154 6.27 4.85 1.59
CA VAL A 154 5.81 3.55 2.13
C VAL A 154 6.37 3.33 3.54
N ALA A 155 7.66 3.61 3.76
CA ALA A 155 8.29 3.52 5.08
C ALA A 155 7.60 4.45 6.10
N GLY A 156 7.33 5.70 5.72
CA GLY A 156 6.64 6.65 6.58
C GLY A 156 5.21 6.21 6.90
N PHE A 157 4.49 5.69 5.91
CA PHE A 157 3.14 5.15 6.11
C PHE A 157 3.16 3.98 7.09
N LEU A 158 4.06 3.01 6.88
CA LEU A 158 4.20 1.85 7.78
C LEU A 158 4.57 2.27 9.21
N LEU A 159 5.45 3.26 9.37
CA LEU A 159 5.80 3.82 10.69
C LEU A 159 4.58 4.40 11.40
N LEU A 160 3.72 5.15 10.70
CA LEU A 160 2.48 5.66 11.29
C LEU A 160 1.52 4.54 11.68
N VAL A 161 1.38 3.52 10.82
CA VAL A 161 0.49 2.38 11.09
C VAL A 161 1.01 1.54 12.27
N CYS A 162 2.32 1.31 12.36
CA CYS A 162 2.96 0.50 13.41
C CYS A 162 3.30 1.28 14.70
N GLY A 163 2.95 2.56 14.79
CA GLY A 163 3.13 3.34 16.01
C GLY A 163 4.56 3.80 16.26
N MET A 164 5.34 3.97 15.18
CA MET A 164 6.76 4.34 15.17
C MET A 164 7.70 3.24 15.67
N GLU A 165 7.26 1.98 15.64
CA GLU A 165 8.12 0.83 15.89
C GLU A 165 9.02 0.58 14.66
N GLU A 166 10.24 1.13 14.70
CA GLU A 166 11.18 1.17 13.58
C GLU A 166 11.51 -0.22 13.00
N GLU A 167 11.88 -1.18 13.85
CA GLU A 167 12.23 -2.53 13.43
C GLU A 167 11.04 -3.24 12.75
N GLU A 168 9.82 -3.05 13.27
CA GLU A 168 8.60 -3.63 12.69
C GLU A 168 8.29 -3.01 11.31
N ALA A 169 8.45 -1.69 11.16
CA ALA A 169 8.30 -1.02 9.87
C ALA A 169 9.36 -1.46 8.85
N PHE A 170 10.62 -1.59 9.28
CA PHE A 170 11.71 -2.12 8.47
C PHE A 170 11.39 -3.51 7.93
N TRP A 171 11.03 -4.46 8.80
CA TRP A 171 10.72 -5.81 8.36
C TRP A 171 9.50 -5.82 7.44
N MET A 172 8.43 -5.10 7.79
CA MET A 172 7.23 -5.02 6.95
C MET A 172 7.53 -4.50 5.55
N LEU A 173 8.32 -3.43 5.43
CA LEU A 173 8.76 -2.89 4.15
C LEU A 173 9.63 -3.89 3.38
N ASN A 174 10.56 -4.55 4.06
CA ASN A 174 11.39 -5.57 3.44
C ASN A 174 10.56 -6.74 2.89
N TYR A 175 9.58 -7.24 3.65
CA TYR A 175 8.67 -8.29 3.18
C TYR A 175 7.86 -7.83 1.95
N LEU A 176 7.31 -6.62 1.95
CA LEU A 176 6.60 -6.09 0.79
C LEU A 176 7.51 -5.97 -0.43
N ASN A 177 8.78 -5.61 -0.22
CA ASN A 177 9.77 -5.54 -1.28
C ASN A 177 10.02 -6.93 -1.88
N ILE A 178 10.41 -7.92 -1.07
CA ILE A 178 10.91 -9.20 -1.60
C ILE A 178 9.83 -10.25 -1.86
N ASN A 179 8.63 -10.10 -1.28
CA ASN A 179 7.58 -11.10 -1.42
C ASN A 179 7.13 -11.20 -2.89
N PRO A 180 7.15 -12.41 -3.51
CA PRO A 180 6.77 -12.60 -4.91
C PRO A 180 5.35 -12.16 -5.27
N GLN A 181 4.45 -12.06 -4.29
CA GLN A 181 3.08 -11.56 -4.48
C GLN A 181 3.02 -10.03 -4.60
N PHE A 182 4.01 -9.31 -4.05
CA PHE A 182 3.98 -7.85 -3.96
C PHE A 182 5.08 -7.21 -4.80
N LYS A 183 6.32 -7.68 -4.69
CA LYS A 183 7.47 -7.20 -5.48
C LYS A 183 7.61 -5.67 -5.48
N PHE A 184 7.34 -5.00 -4.35
CA PHE A 184 7.33 -3.53 -4.30
C PHE A 184 8.65 -2.91 -4.75
N HIS A 185 9.79 -3.60 -4.53
CA HIS A 185 11.08 -3.15 -5.05
C HIS A 185 11.07 -2.94 -6.57
N GLN A 186 10.39 -3.80 -7.34
CA GLN A 186 10.33 -3.72 -8.79
C GLN A 186 9.53 -2.51 -9.30
N LEU A 187 8.65 -1.93 -8.47
CA LEU A 187 7.94 -0.69 -8.81
C LEU A 187 8.91 0.50 -8.91
N TYR A 188 10.02 0.42 -8.19
CA TYR A 188 11.00 1.49 -8.07
C TYR A 188 12.29 1.21 -8.85
N GLN A 189 12.55 -0.04 -9.23
CA GLN A 189 13.77 -0.39 -9.97
C GLN A 189 13.84 0.25 -11.36
N THR A 190 14.91 1.00 -11.58
CA THR A 190 15.38 1.38 -12.92
C THR A 190 16.32 0.29 -13.41
N SER A 191 16.10 -0.23 -14.63
CA SER A 191 16.94 -1.29 -15.19
C SER A 191 18.42 -0.92 -15.20
N ASP A 192 19.26 -1.93 -14.98
CA ASP A 192 20.71 -1.79 -14.84
C ASP A 192 21.32 -1.03 -16.02
N SER A 193 22.27 -0.15 -15.67
CA SER A 193 22.92 0.91 -16.47
C SER A 193 23.49 0.52 -17.84
N GLN A 194 23.38 -0.73 -18.28
CA GLN A 194 23.89 -1.20 -19.58
C GLN A 194 22.82 -1.27 -20.67
N ASN A 195 21.53 -1.33 -20.31
CA ASN A 195 20.44 -1.33 -21.29
C ASN A 195 19.40 -0.27 -20.89
N GLN A 196 19.63 0.99 -21.26
CA GLN A 196 18.73 2.15 -21.05
C GLN A 196 17.32 2.01 -21.66
N ARG A 197 16.91 0.83 -22.12
CA ARG A 197 15.72 0.67 -22.95
C ARG A 197 14.42 0.52 -22.16
N ASN A 198 14.41 0.10 -20.89
CA ASN A 198 13.16 -0.13 -20.15
C ASN A 198 13.27 0.24 -18.66
N GLN A 199 13.40 1.54 -18.33
CA GLN A 199 13.22 1.96 -16.92
C GLN A 199 11.80 1.63 -16.48
N PHE A 200 11.61 1.08 -15.28
CA PHE A 200 10.29 0.71 -14.72
C PHE A 200 9.51 -0.35 -15.52
N GLU A 201 10.18 -1.34 -16.10
CA GLU A 201 9.54 -2.44 -16.86
C GLU A 201 8.34 -3.08 -16.13
N PHE A 202 8.45 -3.26 -14.80
CA PHE A 202 7.37 -3.83 -14.02
C PHE A 202 6.14 -2.92 -13.95
N VAL A 203 6.33 -1.59 -13.84
CA VAL A 203 5.23 -0.62 -13.88
C VAL A 203 4.59 -0.60 -15.27
N GLU A 204 5.37 -0.68 -16.35
CA GLU A 204 4.83 -0.77 -17.71
C GLU A 204 3.96 -2.04 -17.91
N LYS A 205 4.37 -3.18 -17.34
CA LYS A 205 3.53 -4.40 -17.33
C LYS A 205 2.19 -4.16 -16.64
N LEU A 206 2.23 -3.54 -15.45
CA LEU A 206 1.02 -3.20 -14.69
C LEU A 206 0.12 -2.22 -15.46
N LEU A 207 0.70 -1.21 -16.12
CA LEU A 207 -0.04 -0.29 -16.99
C LEU A 207 -0.69 -1.01 -18.17
N ASN A 208 0.00 -1.92 -18.83
CA ASN A 208 -0.57 -2.70 -19.94
C ASN A 208 -1.76 -3.57 -19.48
N ILE A 209 -1.64 -4.21 -18.32
CA ILE A 209 -2.75 -4.96 -17.71
C ILE A 209 -3.92 -4.02 -17.43
N PHE A 210 -3.67 -2.87 -16.79
CA PHE A 210 -4.68 -1.85 -16.55
C PHE A 210 -5.38 -1.43 -17.84
N HIS A 211 -4.61 -1.05 -18.88
CA HIS A 211 -5.13 -0.57 -20.16
C HIS A 211 -6.09 -1.59 -20.80
N LYS A 212 -5.67 -2.87 -20.87
CA LYS A 212 -6.48 -3.95 -21.42
C LYS A 212 -7.80 -4.11 -20.67
N HIS A 213 -7.76 -4.08 -19.33
CA HIS A 213 -8.96 -4.23 -18.52
C HIS A 213 -9.86 -2.99 -18.59
N PHE A 214 -9.29 -1.78 -18.59
CA PHE A 214 -10.04 -0.53 -18.72
C PHE A 214 -10.83 -0.49 -20.02
N LYS A 215 -10.17 -0.78 -21.15
CA LYS A 215 -10.81 -0.85 -22.47
C LYS A 215 -11.95 -1.86 -22.53
N ASN A 216 -11.76 -3.04 -21.95
CA ASN A 216 -12.76 -4.12 -22.02
C ASN A 216 -13.94 -3.90 -21.06
N GLN A 217 -13.70 -3.41 -19.85
CA GLN A 217 -14.70 -3.34 -18.79
C GLN A 217 -15.47 -2.02 -18.78
N MET A 218 -14.86 -0.93 -19.29
CA MET A 218 -15.46 0.41 -19.33
C MET A 218 -15.24 1.08 -20.69
N PRO A 219 -15.66 0.45 -21.82
CA PRO A 219 -15.32 0.90 -23.16
C PRO A 219 -15.79 2.34 -23.47
N GLN A 220 -16.94 2.76 -22.94
CA GLN A 220 -17.45 4.12 -23.11
C GLN A 220 -16.54 5.16 -22.44
N LEU A 221 -16.10 4.89 -21.20
CA LEU A 221 -15.21 5.79 -20.47
C LEU A 221 -13.81 5.80 -21.09
N TYR A 222 -13.33 4.63 -21.53
CA TYR A 222 -12.08 4.50 -22.26
C TYR A 222 -12.10 5.36 -23.55
N GLN A 223 -13.14 5.23 -24.39
CA GLN A 223 -13.28 6.03 -25.61
C GLN A 223 -13.36 7.53 -25.32
N HIS A 224 -14.04 7.91 -24.22
CA HIS A 224 -14.07 9.31 -23.78
C HIS A 224 -12.67 9.82 -23.41
N PHE A 225 -11.90 9.04 -22.65
CA PHE A 225 -10.52 9.40 -22.29
C PHE A 225 -9.61 9.55 -23.51
N GLU A 226 -9.74 8.64 -24.49
CA GLU A 226 -9.01 8.75 -25.77
C GLU A 226 -9.42 10.01 -26.54
N ALA A 227 -10.71 10.35 -26.57
CA ALA A 227 -11.20 11.57 -27.23
C ALA A 227 -10.78 12.86 -26.52
N GLN A 228 -10.43 12.78 -25.23
CA GLN A 228 -9.91 13.89 -24.43
C GLN A 228 -8.37 13.86 -24.31
N ASP A 229 -7.66 13.01 -25.05
CA ASP A 229 -6.21 12.84 -24.98
C ASP A 229 -5.68 12.58 -23.54
N ILE A 230 -6.45 11.86 -22.72
CA ILE A 230 -6.08 11.48 -21.35
C ILE A 230 -5.43 10.09 -21.36
N THR A 231 -4.11 10.07 -21.29
CA THR A 231 -3.34 8.81 -21.22
C THR A 231 -3.24 8.27 -19.79
N GLN A 232 -3.05 6.96 -19.64
CA GLN A 232 -2.82 6.31 -18.33
C GLN A 232 -1.62 6.86 -17.55
N TYR A 233 -0.64 7.47 -18.24
CA TYR A 233 0.52 8.09 -17.61
C TYR A 233 0.17 9.36 -16.83
N CYS A 234 -0.96 10.01 -17.15
CA CYS A 234 -1.42 11.19 -16.43
C CYS A 234 -1.92 10.88 -15.01
N TYR A 235 -2.32 9.62 -14.73
CA TYR A 235 -2.98 9.27 -13.48
C TYR A 235 -2.54 7.92 -12.91
N ILE A 236 -2.69 6.81 -13.65
CA ILE A 236 -2.37 5.46 -13.16
C ILE A 236 -0.91 5.31 -12.81
N TRP A 237 0.00 5.88 -13.60
CA TRP A 237 1.43 5.86 -13.29
C TRP A 237 1.70 6.34 -11.86
N LYS A 238 1.15 7.50 -11.48
CA LYS A 238 1.31 8.06 -10.14
C LYS A 238 0.67 7.17 -9.09
N TRP A 239 -0.51 6.59 -9.36
CA TRP A 239 -1.20 5.71 -8.41
C TRP A 239 -0.42 4.43 -8.12
N ILE A 240 0.12 3.77 -9.16
CA ILE A 240 0.96 2.58 -9.02
C ILE A 240 2.25 2.93 -8.28
N PHE A 241 2.99 3.93 -8.76
CA PHE A 241 4.30 4.26 -8.23
C PHE A 241 4.25 4.74 -6.77
N SER A 242 3.23 5.54 -6.42
CA SER A 242 3.06 6.02 -5.05
C SER A 242 2.24 5.08 -4.16
N LEU A 243 1.75 3.94 -4.69
CA LEU A 243 0.81 3.07 -3.98
C LEU A 243 -0.36 3.86 -3.37
N PHE A 244 -0.89 4.81 -4.15
CA PHE A 244 -1.95 5.76 -3.78
C PHE A 244 -1.60 6.80 -2.70
N LEU A 245 -0.45 6.69 -2.01
CA LEU A 245 -0.07 7.54 -0.87
C LEU A 245 0.02 9.03 -1.18
N GLN A 246 0.28 9.40 -2.44
CA GLN A 246 0.39 10.80 -2.86
C GLN A 246 -0.88 11.39 -3.48
N THR A 247 -1.95 10.61 -3.60
CA THR A 247 -3.17 11.04 -4.30
C THR A 247 -4.42 10.89 -3.45
N PHE A 248 -4.41 10.08 -2.40
CA PHE A 248 -5.59 9.82 -1.58
C PHE A 248 -5.31 10.14 -0.11
N PRO A 249 -6.36 10.53 0.65
CA PRO A 249 -6.27 10.70 2.11
C PRO A 249 -5.76 9.43 2.80
N PHE A 250 -5.06 9.61 3.93
CA PHE A 250 -4.44 8.51 4.68
C PHE A 250 -5.44 7.40 5.03
N GLU A 251 -6.66 7.79 5.39
CA GLU A 251 -7.79 6.91 5.72
C GLU A 251 -8.10 5.97 4.57
N VAL A 252 -8.20 6.50 3.35
CA VAL A 252 -8.50 5.71 2.15
C VAL A 252 -7.36 4.75 1.85
N VAL A 253 -6.13 5.23 1.99
CA VAL A 253 -4.94 4.42 1.71
C VAL A 253 -4.81 3.25 2.70
N LEU A 254 -5.23 3.40 3.96
CA LEU A 254 -5.32 2.27 4.90
C LEU A 254 -6.20 1.13 4.36
N TYR A 255 -7.38 1.45 3.81
CA TYR A 255 -8.27 0.45 3.22
C TYR A 255 -7.69 -0.16 1.94
N PHE A 256 -7.00 0.64 1.14
CA PHE A 256 -6.34 0.14 -0.07
C PHE A 256 -5.22 -0.81 0.29
N PHE A 257 -4.42 -0.53 1.32
CA PHE A 257 -3.40 -1.45 1.82
C PHE A 257 -3.99 -2.71 2.44
N ASP A 258 -5.09 -2.60 3.20
CA ASP A 258 -5.84 -3.76 3.69
C ASP A 258 -6.24 -4.67 2.51
N PHE A 259 -6.83 -4.07 1.45
CA PHE A 259 -7.23 -4.79 0.24
C PHE A 259 -6.03 -5.38 -0.53
N MET A 260 -4.93 -4.64 -0.68
CA MET A 260 -3.71 -5.10 -1.35
C MET A 260 -3.10 -6.29 -0.61
N ILE A 261 -2.93 -6.19 0.71
CA ILE A 261 -2.30 -7.22 1.54
C ILE A 261 -3.16 -8.50 1.63
N ALA A 262 -4.50 -8.36 1.56
CA ALA A 262 -5.39 -9.51 1.42
C ALA A 262 -5.33 -10.19 0.04
N ASN A 263 -4.70 -9.53 -0.92
CA ASN A 263 -4.51 -9.96 -2.29
C ASN A 263 -3.01 -9.95 -2.63
N ASN A 264 -2.66 -9.42 -3.79
CA ASN A 264 -1.32 -9.33 -4.32
C ASN A 264 -1.18 -7.98 -5.06
N ILE A 265 -0.06 -7.76 -5.74
CA ILE A 265 0.23 -6.51 -6.45
C ILE A 265 -0.83 -6.09 -7.47
N LEU A 266 -1.56 -7.04 -8.09
CA LEU A 266 -2.62 -6.75 -9.06
C LEU A 266 -3.83 -6.05 -8.42
N ALA A 267 -3.94 -6.06 -7.10
CA ALA A 267 -4.94 -5.30 -6.38
C ALA A 267 -4.87 -3.80 -6.66
N ILE A 268 -3.68 -3.26 -6.99
CA ILE A 268 -3.54 -1.87 -7.43
C ILE A 268 -4.36 -1.62 -8.71
N ILE A 269 -4.37 -2.58 -9.64
CA ILE A 269 -5.13 -2.50 -10.88
C ILE A 269 -6.64 -2.57 -10.57
N SER A 270 -7.05 -3.52 -9.74
CA SER A 270 -8.44 -3.67 -9.30
C SER A 270 -8.97 -2.40 -8.63
N LEU A 271 -8.19 -1.80 -7.74
CA LEU A 271 -8.52 -0.53 -7.06
C LEU A 271 -8.58 0.63 -8.03
N SER A 272 -7.65 0.72 -8.98
CA SER A 272 -7.62 1.76 -10.01
C SER A 272 -8.86 1.70 -10.92
N LEU A 273 -9.23 0.50 -11.37
CA LEU A 273 -10.45 0.27 -12.16
C LEU A 273 -11.70 0.57 -11.34
N ALA A 274 -11.73 0.19 -10.07
CA ALA A 274 -12.83 0.48 -9.16
C ALA A 274 -13.05 1.99 -8.96
N LEU A 275 -11.96 2.76 -8.84
CA LEU A 275 -12.01 4.21 -8.76
C LEU A 275 -12.63 4.82 -10.02
N LEU A 276 -12.17 4.42 -11.20
CA LEU A 276 -12.75 4.90 -12.46
C LEU A 276 -14.22 4.48 -12.61
N LYS A 277 -14.55 3.24 -12.19
CA LYS A 277 -15.91 2.74 -12.24
C LYS A 277 -16.84 3.55 -11.35
N HIS A 278 -16.39 3.86 -10.14
CA HIS A 278 -17.11 4.65 -9.15
C HIS A 278 -17.43 6.05 -9.69
N PHE A 279 -16.45 6.70 -10.34
CA PHE A 279 -16.62 8.04 -10.90
C PHE A 279 -17.08 8.07 -12.37
N GLN A 280 -17.41 6.92 -12.96
CA GLN A 280 -17.65 6.80 -14.40
C GLN A 280 -18.69 7.81 -14.91
N SER A 281 -19.83 7.93 -14.22
CA SER A 281 -20.92 8.83 -14.63
C SER A 281 -20.55 10.31 -14.55
N HIS A 282 -19.60 10.67 -13.67
CA HIS A 282 -19.08 12.02 -13.55
C HIS A 282 -18.04 12.31 -14.63
N LEU A 283 -17.04 11.42 -14.76
CA LEU A 283 -15.93 11.56 -15.68
C LEU A 283 -16.37 11.67 -17.14
N LEU A 284 -17.43 10.95 -17.53
CA LEU A 284 -18.03 11.04 -18.87
C LEU A 284 -18.57 12.43 -19.24
N LYS A 285 -18.75 13.32 -18.27
CA LYS A 285 -19.26 14.69 -18.49
C LYS A 285 -18.15 15.74 -18.51
N LEU A 286 -16.92 15.34 -18.19
CA LEU A 286 -15.80 16.26 -18.02
C LEU A 286 -14.95 16.31 -19.29
N ASP A 287 -14.40 17.48 -19.60
CA ASP A 287 -13.36 17.64 -20.62
C ASP A 287 -11.96 17.25 -20.10
N GLN A 288 -10.94 17.30 -20.97
CA GLN A 288 -9.55 16.99 -20.63
C GLN A 288 -9.05 17.72 -19.38
N TYR A 289 -9.26 19.04 -19.30
CA TYR A 289 -8.76 19.86 -18.19
C TYR A 289 -9.48 19.50 -16.89
N GLN A 290 -10.80 19.35 -16.94
CA GLN A 290 -11.62 18.99 -15.80
C GLN A 290 -11.29 17.57 -15.28
N ILE A 291 -11.01 16.60 -16.17
CA ILE A 291 -10.56 15.26 -15.77
C ILE A 291 -9.22 15.34 -15.03
N ALA A 292 -8.24 16.04 -15.60
CA ALA A 292 -6.93 16.20 -14.97
C ALA A 292 -7.04 16.87 -13.60
N GLN A 293 -7.81 17.96 -13.51
CA GLN A 293 -8.09 18.66 -12.26
C GLN A 293 -8.75 17.72 -11.24
N PHE A 294 -9.83 17.03 -11.62
CA PHE A 294 -10.55 16.11 -10.75
C PHE A 294 -9.64 15.05 -10.15
N ILE A 295 -8.79 14.41 -10.98
CA ILE A 295 -7.84 13.39 -10.53
C ILE A 295 -6.83 13.95 -9.54
N THR A 296 -6.30 15.16 -9.77
CA THR A 296 -5.33 15.79 -8.84
C THR A 296 -5.97 16.16 -7.49
N GLN A 297 -7.25 16.54 -7.50
CA GLN A 297 -8.01 16.96 -6.33
C GLN A 297 -8.54 15.80 -5.47
N LEU A 298 -8.37 14.54 -5.88
CA LEU A 298 -8.79 13.38 -5.08
C LEU A 298 -8.14 13.34 -3.69
N SER A 299 -6.99 13.98 -3.52
CA SER A 299 -6.30 14.12 -2.23
C SER A 299 -7.01 15.05 -1.25
N GLU A 300 -7.85 15.95 -1.77
CA GLU A 300 -8.59 16.97 -1.01
C GLU A 300 -10.05 16.55 -0.76
N CYS A 301 -10.48 15.38 -1.25
CA CYS A 301 -11.84 14.90 -1.06
C CYS A 301 -12.19 14.75 0.42
N GLN A 302 -13.08 15.62 0.89
CA GLN A 302 -13.71 15.51 2.19
C GLN A 302 -14.86 14.47 2.12
N ASP A 303 -15.16 13.81 3.24
CA ASP A 303 -16.28 12.87 3.38
C ASP A 303 -16.25 11.65 2.43
N VAL A 304 -15.10 10.96 2.37
CA VAL A 304 -14.84 9.78 1.52
C VAL A 304 -15.67 8.52 1.82
N PHE A 305 -16.64 8.62 2.73
CA PHE A 305 -17.50 7.52 3.17
C PHE A 305 -19.00 7.87 3.05
N ASP A 306 -19.34 9.04 2.50
CA ASP A 306 -20.72 9.52 2.46
C ASP A 306 -21.45 9.07 1.19
N LYS A 307 -22.34 8.08 1.34
CA LYS A 307 -23.20 7.56 0.26
C LYS A 307 -24.33 8.51 -0.14
N SER A 308 -24.65 9.51 0.69
CA SER A 308 -25.77 10.43 0.47
C SER A 308 -25.40 11.57 -0.48
N LYS A 309 -24.11 11.80 -0.71
CA LYS A 309 -23.61 12.83 -1.62
C LYS A 309 -23.45 12.27 -3.04
N HIS A 310 -23.62 13.15 -4.02
CA HIS A 310 -23.67 12.89 -5.46
C HIS A 310 -22.55 11.97 -6.00
N SER A 311 -22.69 11.49 -7.24
CA SER A 311 -21.77 10.61 -8.01
C SER A 311 -20.28 11.00 -8.08
N ASN A 312 -19.90 12.10 -7.45
CA ASN A 312 -18.58 12.72 -7.52
C ASN A 312 -17.84 12.66 -6.17
N HIS A 313 -18.44 12.11 -5.11
CA HIS A 313 -17.76 11.87 -3.82
C HIS A 313 -17.08 10.51 -3.79
N LEU A 314 -15.92 10.41 -3.16
CA LEU A 314 -15.23 9.14 -2.94
C LEU A 314 -16.06 8.28 -1.96
N CYS A 315 -16.27 7.00 -2.26
CA CYS A 315 -16.98 6.07 -1.37
C CYS A 315 -16.20 4.76 -1.25
N VAL A 316 -15.39 4.63 -0.20
CA VAL A 316 -14.47 3.48 -0.05
C VAL A 316 -15.21 2.14 -0.05
N GLU A 317 -16.37 2.01 0.60
CA GLU A 317 -17.14 0.75 0.58
C GLU A 317 -17.52 0.34 -0.85
N GLN A 318 -17.96 1.29 -1.68
CA GLN A 318 -18.34 1.02 -3.06
C GLN A 318 -17.12 0.69 -3.93
N ILE A 319 -16.00 1.39 -3.70
CA ILE A 319 -14.73 1.12 -4.37
C ILE A 319 -14.24 -0.29 -4.04
N ILE A 320 -14.27 -0.71 -2.77
CA ILE A 320 -13.85 -2.06 -2.37
C ILE A 320 -14.77 -3.14 -2.97
N ILE A 321 -16.07 -2.88 -3.09
CA ILE A 321 -17.00 -3.79 -3.78
C ILE A 321 -16.62 -3.95 -5.25
N TYR A 322 -16.41 -2.85 -5.98
CA TYR A 322 -15.98 -2.90 -7.39
C TYR A 322 -14.59 -3.53 -7.53
N ALA A 323 -13.66 -3.20 -6.64
CA ALA A 323 -12.31 -3.76 -6.66
C ALA A 323 -12.35 -5.27 -6.44
N SER A 324 -13.21 -5.77 -5.55
CA SER A 324 -13.39 -7.22 -5.35
C SER A 324 -13.87 -7.92 -6.63
N GLN A 325 -14.82 -7.32 -7.35
CA GLN A 325 -15.32 -7.86 -8.64
C GLN A 325 -14.22 -7.89 -9.70
N PHE A 326 -13.41 -6.83 -9.81
CA PHE A 326 -12.28 -6.79 -10.75
C PHE A 326 -11.17 -7.75 -10.35
N GLN A 327 -10.91 -7.92 -9.05
CA GLN A 327 -9.89 -8.83 -8.53
C GLN A 327 -10.24 -10.29 -8.81
N GLU A 328 -11.51 -10.67 -8.76
CA GLU A 328 -11.97 -12.01 -9.13
C GLU A 328 -11.67 -12.33 -10.60
N GLN A 329 -11.74 -11.33 -11.49
CA GLN A 329 -11.44 -11.49 -12.92
C GLN A 329 -9.94 -11.54 -13.21
N LEU A 330 -9.14 -10.78 -12.46
CA LEU A 330 -7.68 -10.77 -12.57
C LEU A 330 -7.04 -12.03 -11.96
N GLY A 331 -7.72 -12.72 -11.04
CA GLY A 331 -7.32 -14.02 -10.50
C GLY A 331 -6.16 -13.94 -9.51
N PHE A 332 -6.47 -14.08 -8.21
CA PHE A 332 -5.46 -14.10 -7.15
C PHE A 332 -4.40 -15.21 -7.31
N SER A 333 -4.79 -16.40 -7.79
CA SER A 333 -3.90 -17.55 -7.98
C SER A 333 -3.10 -17.56 -9.29
N ARG A 334 -3.34 -16.60 -10.19
CA ARG A 334 -2.77 -16.56 -11.55
C ARG A 334 -1.81 -15.40 -11.74
N LEU A 335 -1.16 -14.96 -10.66
CA LEU A 335 -0.27 -13.79 -10.70
C LEU A 335 0.81 -13.93 -11.77
N GLU A 336 1.51 -15.06 -11.82
CA GLU A 336 2.57 -15.28 -12.81
C GLU A 336 2.04 -15.35 -14.24
N GLU A 337 0.89 -16.00 -14.48
CA GLU A 337 0.24 -16.05 -15.79
C GLU A 337 -0.24 -14.66 -16.25
N THR A 338 -0.59 -13.78 -15.31
CA THR A 338 -1.10 -12.43 -15.61
C THR A 338 0.04 -11.43 -15.86
N LEU A 339 1.22 -11.69 -15.27
CA LEU A 339 2.41 -10.87 -15.45
C LEU A 339 3.26 -11.27 -16.68
N GLN A 340 2.99 -12.43 -17.28
CA GLN A 340 3.53 -12.90 -18.56
C GLN A 340 2.67 -12.39 -19.72
#